data_AF-M1T4B9-F1
#
_entry.id   AF-M1T4B9-F1
#
_cell.length_a   1.000
_cell.length_b   1.000
_cell.length_c   1.000
_cell.angle_alpha   90.00
_cell.angle_beta   90.00
_cell.angle_gamma   90.00
#
_symmetry.space_group_name_H-M   'P 1'
#
loop_
_entity.id
_entity.type
_entity.pdbx_description
1 polymer ?
#
loop_
_entity_poly.entity_id
_entity_poly.type
_entity_poly.pdbx_seq_one_letter_code
_entity_poly.pdbx_strand_id
1 'polypeptide(L)'
;MTEAAKSKGRYFAKFLDALPEDVRAHGNDESFRASKAEYQRFLEFFNKGHCYLCAKPLISFSKKTPCLHWLLKPKGFNKKDFRTVAHRYGFFQIQSFLRWVANQENFAKNINDLTCEGNGVKLFEVTIKYKNLEWAFSCAESDYQGHSTSQHAKHPHYHFQMRIDRRPFINYSDFHIPFSEMDVINIEAMRALPGKIKQRFSFGEGMGDVLSEDTVEHIIKTAVSAGAYDEAHFKIDSIVIAKEGETINGDDLYEIIQEAKEKNVTVASLLNRLPNAQTQVIVSPGPGVVQQAPRSGRKKDT
;
A
#
# COMPACT_ATOMS: atom_id res chain seq x y z
N MET A 1 -10.37 -24.07 -10.18
CA MET A 1 -11.04 -22.76 -10.29
C MET A 1 -10.03 -21.65 -10.64
N THR A 2 -9.14 -21.87 -11.62
CA THR A 2 -7.97 -20.99 -11.83
C THR A 2 -7.85 -20.52 -13.26
N GLU A 3 -7.88 -21.41 -14.25
CA GLU A 3 -7.70 -20.98 -15.63
C GLU A 3 -8.90 -20.21 -16.20
N ALA A 4 -10.13 -20.61 -15.85
CA ALA A 4 -11.34 -19.89 -16.25
C ALA A 4 -11.36 -18.44 -15.70
N ALA A 5 -11.05 -18.26 -14.41
CA ALA A 5 -10.95 -16.95 -13.78
C ALA A 5 -9.81 -16.12 -14.41
N LYS A 6 -8.66 -16.76 -14.67
CA LYS A 6 -7.54 -16.07 -15.31
C LYS A 6 -7.88 -15.58 -16.72
N SER A 7 -8.53 -16.44 -17.51
CA SER A 7 -9.01 -16.10 -18.85
C SER A 7 -10.01 -14.94 -18.83
N LYS A 8 -10.95 -14.94 -17.86
CA LYS A 8 -11.87 -13.81 -17.64
C LYS A 8 -11.13 -12.51 -17.37
N GLY A 9 -10.09 -12.52 -16.53
CA GLY A 9 -9.28 -11.31 -16.26
C GLY A 9 -8.57 -10.77 -17.50
N ARG A 10 -7.98 -11.66 -18.32
CA ARG A 10 -7.37 -11.27 -19.61
C ARG A 10 -8.40 -10.71 -20.60
N TYR A 11 -9.60 -11.31 -20.66
CA TYR A 11 -10.69 -10.79 -21.48
C TYR A 11 -11.17 -9.42 -20.97
N PHE A 12 -11.31 -9.26 -19.66
CA PHE A 12 -11.71 -8.01 -19.04
C PHE A 12 -10.71 -6.88 -19.35
N ALA A 13 -9.41 -7.15 -19.31
CA ALA A 13 -8.40 -6.17 -19.74
C ALA A 13 -8.57 -5.74 -21.20
N LYS A 14 -8.78 -6.70 -22.12
CA LYS A 14 -9.04 -6.39 -23.53
C LYS A 14 -10.30 -5.56 -23.73
N PHE A 15 -11.37 -5.90 -22.99
CA PHE A 15 -12.60 -5.11 -23.00
C PHE A 15 -12.34 -3.68 -22.55
N LEU A 16 -11.64 -3.47 -21.43
CA LEU A 16 -11.32 -2.13 -20.92
C LEU A 16 -10.44 -1.31 -21.87
N ASP A 17 -9.46 -1.93 -22.54
CA ASP A 17 -8.59 -1.23 -23.49
C ASP A 17 -9.29 -0.82 -24.79
N ALA A 18 -10.34 -1.56 -25.17
CA ALA A 18 -11.14 -1.27 -26.36
C ALA A 18 -12.18 -0.16 -26.14
N LEU A 19 -12.43 0.26 -24.90
CA LEU A 19 -13.39 1.32 -24.60
C LEU A 19 -12.83 2.69 -25.02
N PRO A 20 -13.69 3.57 -25.58
CA PRO A 20 -13.37 4.98 -25.81
C PRO A 20 -12.87 5.68 -24.54
N GLU A 21 -12.03 6.70 -24.68
CA GLU A 21 -11.43 7.42 -23.56
C GLU A 21 -12.46 8.07 -22.63
N ASP A 22 -13.50 8.68 -23.18
CA ASP A 22 -14.60 9.29 -22.44
C ASP A 22 -15.38 8.24 -21.62
N VAL A 23 -15.60 7.05 -22.19
CA VAL A 23 -16.26 5.94 -21.50
C VAL A 23 -15.39 5.41 -20.36
N ARG A 24 -14.07 5.29 -20.56
CA ARG A 24 -13.13 4.90 -19.49
C ARG A 24 -13.07 5.95 -18.39
N ALA A 25 -13.03 7.24 -18.75
CA ALA A 25 -13.03 8.34 -17.80
C ALA A 25 -14.31 8.35 -16.95
N HIS A 26 -15.47 8.17 -17.59
CA HIS A 26 -16.75 8.06 -16.88
C HIS A 26 -16.78 6.86 -15.93
N GLY A 27 -16.32 5.68 -16.37
CA GLY A 27 -16.23 4.49 -15.52
C GLY A 27 -15.29 4.67 -14.32
N ASN A 28 -14.16 5.36 -14.51
CA ASN A 28 -13.24 5.70 -13.42
C ASN A 28 -13.88 6.67 -12.41
N ASP A 29 -14.63 7.66 -12.88
CA ASP A 29 -15.33 8.62 -12.02
C ASP A 29 -16.47 7.95 -11.23
N GLU A 30 -17.28 7.09 -11.85
CA GLU A 30 -18.30 6.30 -11.15
C GLU A 30 -17.69 5.38 -10.08
N SER A 31 -16.59 4.70 -10.40
CA SER A 31 -15.83 3.89 -9.44
C SER A 31 -15.34 4.72 -8.26
N PHE A 32 -14.76 5.90 -8.53
CA PHE A 32 -14.31 6.83 -7.49
C PHE A 32 -15.45 7.34 -6.61
N ARG A 33 -16.60 7.71 -7.20
CA ARG A 33 -17.79 8.15 -6.46
C ARG A 33 -18.32 7.04 -5.56
N ALA A 34 -18.38 5.81 -6.05
CA ALA A 34 -18.81 4.66 -5.26
C ALA A 34 -17.85 4.41 -4.08
N SER A 35 -16.53 4.43 -4.31
CA SER A 35 -15.53 4.32 -3.24
C SER A 35 -15.64 5.45 -2.23
N LYS A 36 -15.89 6.69 -2.69
CA LYS A 36 -16.07 7.86 -1.81
C LYS A 36 -17.30 7.70 -0.92
N ALA A 37 -18.43 7.29 -1.49
CA ALA A 37 -19.65 7.05 -0.73
C ALA A 37 -19.46 5.92 0.30
N GLU A 38 -18.74 4.85 -0.05
CA GLU A 38 -18.41 3.79 0.89
C GLU A 38 -17.46 4.24 2.00
N TYR A 39 -16.41 4.98 1.65
CA TYR A 39 -15.47 5.52 2.62
C TYR A 39 -16.14 6.48 3.61
N GLN A 40 -17.08 7.31 3.14
CA GLN A 40 -17.88 8.17 4.03
C GLN A 40 -18.71 7.36 5.04
N ARG A 41 -19.32 6.24 4.62
CA ARG A 41 -19.99 5.32 5.55
C ARG A 41 -19.01 4.68 6.53
N PHE A 42 -17.82 4.31 6.05
CA PHE A 42 -16.74 3.82 6.91
C PHE A 42 -16.42 4.85 8.00
N LEU A 43 -16.14 6.10 7.63
CA LEU A 43 -15.81 7.17 8.59
C LEU A 43 -16.92 7.38 9.61
N GLU A 44 -18.17 7.45 9.17
CA GLU A 44 -19.32 7.68 10.04
C GLU A 44 -19.42 6.62 11.15
N PHE A 45 -19.32 5.34 10.78
CA PHE A 45 -19.42 4.24 11.73
C PHE A 45 -18.14 4.10 12.57
N PHE A 46 -16.97 4.22 11.95
CA PHE A 46 -15.68 4.03 12.60
C PHE A 46 -15.45 5.07 13.71
N ASN A 47 -15.81 6.33 13.45
CA ASN A 47 -15.73 7.40 14.44
C ASN A 47 -16.67 7.19 15.63
N LYS A 48 -17.77 6.45 15.44
CA LYS A 48 -18.69 6.03 16.50
C LYS A 48 -18.26 4.73 17.18
N GLY A 49 -17.10 4.16 16.86
CA GLY A 49 -16.61 2.89 17.40
C GLY A 49 -17.35 1.65 16.86
N HIS A 50 -17.97 1.76 15.67
CA HIS A 50 -18.75 0.70 15.02
C HIS A 50 -18.13 0.29 13.68
N CYS A 51 -18.38 -0.97 13.28
CA CYS A 51 -18.01 -1.46 11.95
C CYS A 51 -19.09 -1.10 10.94
N TYR A 52 -18.75 -0.40 9.85
CA TYR A 52 -19.70 -0.04 8.79
C TYR A 52 -20.29 -1.24 8.03
N LEU A 53 -19.62 -2.39 8.03
CA LEU A 53 -20.06 -3.59 7.30
C LEU A 53 -21.13 -4.39 8.05
N CYS A 54 -21.07 -4.41 9.38
CA CYS A 54 -21.98 -5.21 10.20
C CYS A 54 -22.77 -4.41 11.24
N ALA A 55 -22.54 -3.11 11.32
CA ALA A 55 -23.11 -2.17 12.30
C ALA A 55 -22.87 -2.55 13.77
N LYS A 56 -21.98 -3.50 14.07
CA LYS A 56 -21.64 -3.89 15.45
C LYS A 56 -20.45 -3.09 15.98
N PRO A 57 -20.27 -2.97 17.31
CA PRO A 57 -19.09 -2.34 17.89
C PRO A 57 -17.79 -2.98 17.40
N LEU A 58 -16.74 -2.18 17.15
CA LEU A 58 -15.44 -2.67 16.68
C LEU A 58 -14.79 -3.67 17.66
N ILE A 59 -15.15 -3.59 18.95
CA ILE A 59 -14.67 -4.49 20.01
C ILE A 59 -15.47 -5.80 20.12
N SER A 60 -16.54 -5.95 19.33
CA SER A 60 -17.42 -7.12 19.37
C SER A 60 -16.92 -8.27 18.50
N PHE A 61 -17.22 -9.50 18.89
CA PHE A 61 -16.88 -10.71 18.13
C PHE A 61 -18.06 -11.67 18.13
N SER A 62 -18.36 -12.29 16.98
CA SER A 62 -19.45 -13.27 16.86
C SER A 62 -19.20 -14.24 15.71
N LYS A 63 -18.89 -15.51 16.02
CA LYS A 63 -18.61 -16.54 15.01
C LYS A 63 -19.70 -16.72 13.94
N LYS A 64 -20.94 -16.31 14.21
CA LYS A 64 -22.07 -16.38 13.27
C LYS A 64 -21.90 -15.48 12.05
N THR A 65 -21.12 -14.40 12.16
CA THR A 65 -21.04 -13.38 11.10
C THR A 65 -19.61 -12.88 10.94
N PRO A 66 -18.75 -13.62 10.19
CA PRO A 66 -17.39 -13.19 9.86
C PRO A 66 -17.35 -11.77 9.31
N CYS A 67 -16.47 -10.93 9.85
CA CYS A 67 -16.37 -9.51 9.49
C CYS A 67 -14.93 -9.02 9.54
N LEU A 68 -14.61 -8.03 8.71
CA LEU A 68 -13.26 -7.46 8.60
C LEU A 68 -12.80 -6.80 9.91
N HIS A 69 -13.71 -6.24 10.72
CA HIS A 69 -13.34 -5.59 11.98
C HIS A 69 -12.72 -6.54 13.00
N TRP A 70 -12.83 -7.86 12.80
CA TRP A 70 -12.13 -8.83 13.66
C TRP A 70 -10.62 -8.71 13.57
N LEU A 71 -10.10 -8.18 12.45
CA LEU A 71 -8.69 -7.89 12.31
C LEU A 71 -8.22 -6.79 13.27
N LEU A 72 -9.13 -6.03 13.89
CA LEU A 72 -8.85 -5.10 14.99
C LEU A 72 -8.73 -5.79 16.36
N LYS A 73 -8.70 -7.12 16.38
CA LYS A 73 -8.54 -7.96 17.58
C LYS A 73 -9.58 -7.68 18.70
N PRO A 74 -10.89 -7.83 18.44
CA PRO A 74 -11.86 -7.89 19.53
C PRO A 74 -11.60 -9.10 20.44
N LYS A 75 -12.09 -9.03 21.69
CA LYS A 75 -11.97 -10.14 22.65
C LYS A 75 -12.64 -11.40 22.08
N GLY A 76 -11.92 -12.53 22.08
CA GLY A 76 -12.40 -13.80 21.56
C GLY A 76 -11.98 -14.14 20.14
N PHE A 77 -11.55 -13.17 19.33
CA PHE A 77 -10.95 -13.44 18.02
C PHE A 77 -9.63 -14.21 18.18
N ASN A 78 -9.52 -15.35 17.51
CA ASN A 78 -8.31 -16.18 17.44
C ASN A 78 -7.88 -16.42 15.99
N LYS A 79 -6.64 -16.88 15.79
CA LYS A 79 -6.07 -17.07 14.44
C LYS A 79 -6.89 -17.98 13.51
N LYS A 80 -7.58 -19.00 14.04
CA LYS A 80 -8.36 -19.94 13.20
C LYS A 80 -9.59 -19.26 12.61
N ASP A 81 -10.15 -18.25 13.28
CA ASP A 81 -11.31 -17.51 12.81
C ASP A 81 -10.99 -16.68 11.56
N PHE A 82 -9.72 -16.29 11.36
CA PHE A 82 -9.29 -15.52 10.18
C PHE A 82 -9.66 -16.19 8.86
N ARG A 83 -9.60 -17.53 8.78
CA ARG A 83 -9.99 -18.26 7.56
C ARG A 83 -11.43 -17.97 7.15
N THR A 84 -12.34 -17.77 8.11
CA THR A 84 -13.75 -17.45 7.82
C THR A 84 -13.92 -16.02 7.32
N VAL A 85 -13.06 -15.10 7.76
CA VAL A 85 -13.01 -13.72 7.25
C VAL A 85 -12.49 -13.74 5.81
N ALA A 86 -11.37 -14.42 5.57
CA ALA A 86 -10.76 -14.52 4.24
C ALA A 86 -11.56 -15.34 3.23
N HIS A 87 -12.48 -16.20 3.69
CA HIS A 87 -13.44 -16.86 2.80
C HIS A 87 -14.57 -15.91 2.37
N ARG A 88 -14.96 -14.97 3.24
CA ARG A 88 -16.06 -14.03 2.97
C ARG A 88 -15.60 -12.78 2.20
N TYR A 89 -14.38 -12.31 2.44
CA TYR A 89 -13.84 -11.10 1.83
C TYR A 89 -12.57 -11.43 1.06
N GLY A 90 -12.49 -10.92 -0.17
CA GLY A 90 -11.32 -11.10 -1.04
C GLY A 90 -10.08 -10.36 -0.55
N PHE A 91 -8.93 -10.69 -1.15
CA PHE A 91 -7.64 -10.08 -0.86
C PHE A 91 -7.68 -8.54 -0.93
N PHE A 92 -8.23 -7.99 -2.02
CA PHE A 92 -8.31 -6.53 -2.18
C PHE A 92 -9.31 -5.87 -1.23
N GLN A 93 -10.40 -6.56 -0.87
CA GLN A 93 -11.39 -6.04 0.09
C GLN A 93 -10.82 -5.97 1.51
N ILE A 94 -10.10 -7.01 1.93
CA ILE A 94 -9.41 -7.01 3.23
C ILE A 94 -8.41 -5.86 3.29
N GLN A 95 -7.57 -5.73 2.26
CA GLN A 95 -6.59 -4.64 2.22
C GLN A 95 -7.26 -3.25 2.24
N SER A 96 -8.32 -3.04 1.46
CA SER A 96 -9.02 -1.74 1.43
C SER A 96 -9.49 -1.32 2.82
N PHE A 97 -10.10 -2.25 3.58
CA PHE A 97 -10.50 -1.99 4.96
C PHE A 97 -9.32 -1.65 5.88
N LEU A 98 -8.25 -2.45 5.85
CA LEU A 98 -7.10 -2.24 6.72
C LEU A 98 -6.36 -0.93 6.40
N ARG A 99 -6.27 -0.59 5.12
CA ARG A 99 -5.68 0.68 4.65
C ARG A 99 -6.49 1.88 5.14
N TRP A 100 -7.83 1.82 5.04
CA TRP A 100 -8.69 2.87 5.60
C TRP A 100 -8.50 3.03 7.11
N VAL A 101 -8.41 1.92 7.85
CA VAL A 101 -8.13 1.94 9.29
C VAL A 101 -6.77 2.57 9.59
N ALA A 102 -5.71 2.17 8.88
CA ALA A 102 -4.36 2.69 9.08
C ALA A 102 -4.26 4.21 8.81
N ASN A 103 -4.93 4.68 7.76
CA ASN A 103 -4.96 6.08 7.38
C ASN A 103 -5.79 6.96 8.33
N GLN A 104 -6.52 6.39 9.30
CA GLN A 104 -7.14 7.19 10.37
C GLN A 104 -6.13 7.71 11.40
N GLU A 105 -4.94 7.11 11.48
CA GLU A 105 -3.91 7.50 12.44
C GLU A 105 -2.85 8.38 11.78
N ASN A 106 -2.25 7.89 10.69
CA ASN A 106 -1.29 8.66 9.88
C ASN A 106 -1.48 8.31 8.42
N PHE A 107 -1.77 9.32 7.59
CA PHE A 107 -1.98 9.16 6.16
C PHE A 107 -0.71 8.60 5.48
N ALA A 108 -0.87 7.47 4.77
CA ALA A 108 0.13 6.75 3.98
C ALA A 108 1.37 6.20 4.74
N LYS A 109 1.85 6.89 5.78
CA LYS A 109 3.01 6.50 6.61
C LYS A 109 2.85 5.12 7.25
N ASN A 110 1.62 4.75 7.59
CA ASN A 110 1.30 3.47 8.20
C ASN A 110 1.10 2.33 7.17
N ILE A 111 1.36 2.56 5.88
CA ILE A 111 1.18 1.59 4.80
C ILE A 111 2.42 1.58 3.91
N ASN A 112 3.17 0.49 3.97
CA ASN A 112 4.34 0.28 3.13
C ASN A 112 4.06 -0.82 2.11
N ASP A 113 3.84 -0.41 0.87
CA ASP A 113 3.57 -1.21 -0.31
C ASP A 113 4.58 -0.95 -1.43
N LEU A 114 5.78 -0.50 -1.08
CA LEU A 114 6.85 -0.24 -2.03
C LEU A 114 7.38 -1.55 -2.60
N THR A 115 7.43 -1.62 -3.92
CA THR A 115 7.95 -2.78 -4.65
C THR A 115 9.48 -2.88 -4.58
N CYS A 116 10.17 -1.77 -4.32
CA CYS A 116 11.63 -1.69 -4.26
C CYS A 116 12.24 -2.11 -2.92
N GLU A 117 11.47 -2.12 -1.82
CA GLU A 117 11.95 -2.55 -0.49
C GLU A 117 11.84 -4.07 -0.29
N GLY A 118 11.03 -4.73 -1.12
CA GLY A 118 10.88 -6.17 -1.14
C GLY A 118 12.06 -6.86 -1.82
N ASN A 119 12.02 -8.20 -1.88
CA ASN A 119 13.08 -8.96 -2.54
C ASN A 119 13.05 -8.91 -4.09
N GLY A 120 12.27 -8.01 -4.69
CA GLY A 120 12.09 -7.85 -6.14
C GLY A 120 11.38 -8.99 -6.88
N VAL A 121 11.04 -10.08 -6.17
CA VAL A 121 10.45 -11.31 -6.76
C VAL A 121 8.97 -11.48 -6.38
N LYS A 122 8.47 -10.69 -5.42
CA LYS A 122 7.08 -10.79 -4.99
C LYS A 122 6.14 -10.08 -5.95
N LEU A 123 5.01 -10.72 -6.24
CA LEU A 123 3.89 -10.13 -6.94
C LEU A 123 3.17 -9.10 -6.05
N PHE A 124 3.03 -9.42 -4.76
CA PHE A 124 2.50 -8.50 -3.75
C PHE A 124 3.32 -8.61 -2.46
N GLU A 125 3.72 -7.47 -1.92
CA GLU A 125 4.33 -7.36 -0.59
C GLU A 125 3.89 -6.04 0.03
N VAL A 126 3.12 -6.11 1.12
CA VAL A 126 2.59 -4.91 1.79
C VAL A 126 2.52 -5.12 3.29
N THR A 127 2.92 -4.10 4.04
CA THR A 127 2.74 -4.00 5.49
C THR A 127 1.84 -2.81 5.83
N ILE A 128 0.87 -3.03 6.70
CA ILE A 128 -0.09 -2.05 7.18
C ILE A 128 -0.05 -2.04 8.70
N LYS A 129 0.04 -0.87 9.32
CA LYS A 129 0.06 -0.69 10.77
C LYS A 129 -1.10 0.17 11.24
N TYR A 130 -1.63 -0.14 12.41
CA TYR A 130 -2.57 0.72 13.12
C TYR A 130 -2.42 0.50 14.62
N LYS A 131 -2.02 1.53 15.37
CA LYS A 131 -1.71 1.42 16.80
C LYS A 131 -0.69 0.30 17.05
N ASN A 132 -1.06 -0.69 17.85
CA ASN A 132 -0.23 -1.85 18.16
C ASN A 132 -0.45 -3.05 17.23
N LEU A 133 -1.30 -2.91 16.21
CA LEU A 133 -1.59 -3.95 15.23
C LEU A 133 -0.74 -3.73 13.98
N GLU A 134 -0.26 -4.83 13.43
CA GLU A 134 0.43 -4.86 12.14
C GLU A 134 -0.08 -6.05 11.34
N TRP A 135 -0.36 -5.81 10.07
CA TRP A 135 -0.79 -6.80 9.10
C TRP A 135 0.16 -6.78 7.92
N ALA A 136 0.58 -7.94 7.45
CA ALA A 136 1.43 -8.03 6.28
C ALA A 136 0.95 -9.11 5.32
N PHE A 137 1.00 -8.81 4.04
CA PHE A 137 0.57 -9.68 2.95
C PHE A 137 1.76 -9.96 2.05
N SER A 138 1.91 -11.22 1.65
CA SER A 138 2.98 -11.64 0.75
C SER A 138 2.47 -12.66 -0.27
N CYS A 139 2.78 -12.44 -1.54
CA CYS A 139 2.49 -13.38 -2.63
C CYS A 139 3.66 -13.36 -3.60
N ALA A 140 4.36 -14.48 -3.75
CA ALA A 140 5.32 -14.67 -4.84
C ALA A 140 4.61 -15.15 -6.12
N GLU A 141 5.28 -15.04 -7.27
CA GLU A 141 4.74 -15.57 -8.53
C GLU A 141 4.38 -17.07 -8.42
N SER A 142 5.21 -17.86 -7.73
CA SER A 142 4.92 -19.28 -7.49
C SER A 142 3.70 -19.52 -6.60
N ASP A 143 3.47 -18.67 -5.61
CA ASP A 143 2.28 -18.75 -4.74
C ASP A 143 1.01 -18.41 -5.55
N TYR A 144 1.11 -17.43 -6.46
CA TYR A 144 0.02 -17.07 -7.36
C TYR A 144 -0.26 -18.14 -8.43
N GLN A 145 0.75 -18.83 -8.96
CA GLN A 145 0.52 -19.97 -9.85
C GLN A 145 -0.05 -21.18 -9.11
N GLY A 146 0.27 -21.30 -7.82
CA GLY A 146 -0.02 -22.47 -7.01
C GLY A 146 1.06 -23.55 -7.16
N HIS A 147 1.20 -24.36 -6.13
CA HIS A 147 2.18 -25.44 -6.05
C HIS A 147 1.52 -26.76 -6.44
N SER A 148 1.67 -27.18 -7.70
CA SER A 148 1.00 -28.37 -8.26
C SER A 148 1.24 -29.66 -7.46
N THR A 149 2.38 -29.76 -6.78
CA THR A 149 2.79 -30.89 -5.94
C THR A 149 2.28 -30.82 -4.50
N SER A 150 1.70 -29.70 -4.06
CA SER A 150 1.20 -29.51 -2.70
C SER A 150 -0.31 -29.71 -2.61
N GLN A 151 -0.79 -30.50 -1.64
CA GLN A 151 -2.23 -30.63 -1.40
C GLN A 151 -2.87 -29.36 -0.83
N HIS A 152 -2.11 -28.60 -0.02
CA HIS A 152 -2.62 -27.44 0.71
C HIS A 152 -2.36 -26.09 0.02
N ALA A 153 -1.59 -26.10 -1.08
CA ALA A 153 -1.19 -24.90 -1.79
C ALA A 153 -1.30 -25.05 -3.33
N LYS A 154 -2.12 -26.00 -3.80
CA LYS A 154 -2.31 -26.30 -5.24
C LYS A 154 -2.91 -25.15 -6.03
N HIS A 155 -3.64 -24.27 -5.37
CA HIS A 155 -4.35 -23.16 -5.98
C HIS A 155 -3.60 -21.83 -5.73
N PRO A 156 -3.84 -20.79 -6.55
CA PRO A 156 -3.40 -19.42 -6.30
C PRO A 156 -3.75 -18.99 -4.88
N HIS A 157 -2.73 -18.58 -4.14
CA HIS A 157 -2.90 -18.16 -2.75
C HIS A 157 -1.90 -17.06 -2.38
N TYR A 158 -2.17 -16.44 -1.24
CA TYR A 158 -1.26 -15.51 -0.59
C TYR A 158 -1.03 -15.91 0.87
N HIS A 159 0.02 -15.33 1.45
CA HIS A 159 0.34 -15.46 2.85
C HIS A 159 -0.03 -14.18 3.60
N PHE A 160 -0.50 -14.36 4.83
CA PHE A 160 -0.90 -13.28 5.71
C PHE A 160 -0.19 -13.42 7.06
N GLN A 161 0.27 -12.29 7.60
CA GLN A 161 0.83 -12.19 8.94
C GLN A 161 0.05 -11.13 9.71
N MET A 162 -0.14 -11.38 11.00
CA MET A 162 -0.65 -10.39 11.94
C MET A 162 0.23 -10.39 13.19
N ARG A 163 0.69 -9.21 13.60
CA ARG A 163 1.38 -8.98 14.87
C ARG A 163 0.55 -8.09 15.78
N ILE A 164 0.71 -8.30 17.08
CA ILE A 164 0.11 -7.49 18.14
C ILE A 164 1.23 -7.13 19.10
N ASP A 165 1.48 -5.85 19.31
CA ASP A 165 2.63 -5.37 20.09
C ASP A 165 3.95 -5.97 19.56
N ARG A 166 4.10 -6.04 18.23
CA ARG A 166 5.20 -6.70 17.50
C ARG A 166 5.34 -8.22 17.74
N ARG A 167 4.44 -8.83 18.50
CA ARG A 167 4.45 -10.28 18.79
C ARG A 167 3.61 -11.05 17.78
N PRO A 168 4.03 -12.28 17.39
CA PRO A 168 3.24 -13.19 16.57
C PRO A 168 1.80 -13.39 17.06
N PHE A 169 0.82 -13.16 16.18
CA PHE A 169 -0.56 -13.63 16.36
C PHE A 169 -0.99 -14.57 15.22
N ILE A 170 -0.71 -14.17 13.97
CA ILE A 170 -0.79 -15.02 12.77
C ILE A 170 0.57 -14.93 12.07
N ASN A 171 1.18 -16.07 11.75
CA ASN A 171 2.40 -16.15 10.97
C ASN A 171 2.09 -16.48 9.51
N TYR A 172 2.99 -16.10 8.60
CA TYR A 172 2.87 -16.42 7.17
C TYR A 172 2.69 -17.93 6.89
N SER A 173 3.26 -18.79 7.74
CA SER A 173 3.17 -20.25 7.61
C SER A 173 1.87 -20.85 8.14
N ASP A 174 1.03 -20.09 8.85
CA ASP A 174 -0.21 -20.63 9.43
C ASP A 174 -1.22 -21.01 8.33
N PHE A 175 -1.27 -20.22 7.24
CA PHE A 175 -2.31 -20.33 6.21
C PHE A 175 -1.78 -20.06 4.79
N HIS A 176 -2.28 -20.86 3.82
CA HIS A 176 -2.31 -20.50 2.40
C HIS A 176 -3.72 -19.99 2.12
N ILE A 177 -3.88 -18.67 1.98
CA ILE A 177 -5.20 -18.06 1.82
C ILE A 177 -5.54 -18.02 0.33
N PRO A 178 -6.62 -18.69 -0.12
CA PRO A 178 -6.98 -18.68 -1.54
C PRO A 178 -7.37 -17.26 -1.97
N PHE A 179 -6.97 -16.88 -3.18
CA PHE A 179 -7.58 -15.73 -3.83
C PHE A 179 -9.05 -16.03 -4.20
N SER A 180 -9.92 -15.03 -4.08
CA SER A 180 -11.28 -15.13 -4.64
C SER A 180 -11.23 -15.08 -6.17
N GLU A 181 -12.32 -15.49 -6.83
CA GLU A 181 -12.41 -15.38 -8.29
C GLU A 181 -12.19 -13.93 -8.77
N MET A 182 -12.80 -12.96 -8.09
CA MET A 182 -12.63 -11.55 -8.42
C MET A 182 -11.21 -11.04 -8.18
N ASP A 183 -10.51 -11.52 -7.14
CA ASP A 183 -9.10 -11.19 -6.94
C ASP A 183 -8.27 -11.68 -8.14
N VAL A 184 -8.48 -12.93 -8.59
CA VAL A 184 -7.76 -13.48 -9.74
C VAL A 184 -8.07 -12.71 -11.03
N ILE A 185 -9.33 -12.36 -11.28
CA ILE A 185 -9.73 -11.55 -12.44
C ILE A 185 -9.01 -10.20 -12.43
N ASN A 186 -9.00 -9.50 -11.29
CA ASN A 186 -8.35 -8.20 -11.15
C ASN A 186 -6.83 -8.31 -11.32
N ILE A 187 -6.20 -9.33 -10.73
CA ILE A 187 -4.75 -9.57 -10.85
C ILE A 187 -4.38 -9.82 -12.32
N GLU A 188 -5.08 -10.70 -13.01
CA GLU A 188 -4.80 -10.94 -14.44
C GLU A 188 -5.07 -9.72 -15.31
N ALA A 189 -6.09 -8.93 -15.00
CA ALA A 189 -6.38 -7.72 -15.76
C ALA A 189 -5.23 -6.70 -15.65
N MET A 190 -4.73 -6.47 -14.42
CA MET A 190 -3.55 -5.62 -14.18
C MET A 190 -2.29 -6.16 -14.87
N ARG A 191 -2.10 -7.48 -14.88
CA ARG A 191 -0.95 -8.12 -15.54
C ARG A 191 -1.02 -8.07 -17.06
N ALA A 192 -2.22 -8.14 -17.63
CA ALA A 192 -2.42 -8.11 -19.08
C ALA A 192 -2.13 -6.74 -19.68
N LEU A 193 -2.38 -5.66 -18.93
CA LEU A 193 -2.10 -4.28 -19.34
C LEU A 193 -1.42 -3.48 -18.21
N PRO A 194 -0.14 -3.76 -17.92
CA PRO A 194 0.61 -3.05 -16.88
C PRO A 194 0.63 -1.55 -17.13
N GLY A 195 0.45 -0.76 -16.07
CA GLY A 195 0.40 0.71 -16.14
C GLY A 195 -0.92 1.30 -16.64
N LYS A 196 -1.73 0.55 -17.42
CA LYS A 196 -3.06 1.00 -17.85
C LYS A 196 -4.16 0.62 -16.88
N ILE A 197 -4.09 -0.59 -16.30
CA ILE A 197 -5.06 -1.07 -15.31
C ILE A 197 -4.35 -1.16 -13.97
N LYS A 198 -4.83 -0.41 -12.98
CA LYS A 198 -4.29 -0.37 -11.62
C LYS A 198 -5.41 -0.60 -10.60
N GLN A 199 -5.19 -1.52 -9.66
CA GLN A 199 -6.00 -1.56 -8.44
C GLN A 199 -5.69 -0.31 -7.62
N ARG A 200 -6.63 0.61 -7.54
CA ARG A 200 -6.55 1.76 -6.64
C ARG A 200 -7.16 1.41 -5.30
N PHE A 201 -6.53 1.84 -4.22
CA PHE A 201 -7.07 1.80 -2.88
C PHE A 201 -7.51 3.21 -2.50
N SER A 202 -8.54 3.75 -3.16
CA SER A 202 -9.01 5.12 -2.90
C SER A 202 -9.27 5.34 -1.40
N PHE A 203 -8.73 6.42 -0.85
CA PHE A 203 -8.73 6.77 0.59
C PHE A 203 -7.91 5.82 1.49
N GLY A 204 -7.25 4.84 0.90
CA GLY A 204 -6.34 3.86 1.51
C GLY A 204 -4.95 3.91 0.88
N GLU A 205 -4.53 5.08 0.39
CA GLU A 205 -3.26 5.31 -0.28
C GLU A 205 -2.09 4.91 0.63
N GLY A 206 -1.14 4.16 0.06
CA GLY A 206 0.11 3.78 0.72
C GLY A 206 1.31 4.56 0.21
N MET A 207 2.49 4.24 0.74
CA MET A 207 3.73 4.91 0.33
C MET A 207 4.03 4.75 -1.17
N GLY A 208 3.67 3.63 -1.79
CA GLY A 208 3.82 3.42 -3.24
C GLY A 208 2.85 4.26 -4.08
N ASP A 209 1.72 4.68 -3.54
CA ASP A 209 0.83 5.65 -4.20
C ASP A 209 1.33 7.08 -4.04
N VAL A 210 1.93 7.39 -2.89
CA VAL A 210 2.45 8.73 -2.56
C VAL A 210 3.81 9.00 -3.21
N LEU A 211 4.67 8.01 -3.37
CA LEU A 211 5.97 8.13 -4.06
C LEU A 211 5.84 7.74 -5.54
N SER A 212 4.86 8.32 -6.22
CA SER A 212 4.66 8.16 -7.66
C SER A 212 5.23 9.34 -8.45
N GLU A 213 5.44 9.15 -9.76
CA GLU A 213 5.90 10.21 -10.66
C GLU A 213 4.95 11.42 -10.64
N ASP A 214 3.64 11.18 -10.50
CA ASP A 214 2.60 12.21 -10.49
C ASP A 214 2.62 13.07 -9.20
N THR A 215 3.23 12.58 -8.12
CA THR A 215 3.13 13.18 -6.77
C THR A 215 4.45 13.68 -6.22
N VAL A 216 5.60 13.19 -6.71
CA VAL A 216 6.92 13.51 -6.17
C VAL A 216 7.26 15.00 -6.25
N GLU A 217 6.89 15.66 -7.35
CA GLU A 217 7.15 17.10 -7.51
C GLU A 217 6.33 17.93 -6.51
N HIS A 218 5.09 17.51 -6.24
CA HIS A 218 4.25 18.15 -5.24
C HIS A 218 4.87 18.01 -3.84
N ILE A 219 5.35 16.81 -3.49
CA ILE A 219 6.04 16.56 -2.21
C ILE A 219 7.22 17.50 -2.04
N ILE A 220 8.07 17.66 -3.06
CA ILE A 220 9.23 18.56 -2.98
C ILE A 220 8.79 20.00 -2.67
N LYS A 221 7.71 20.47 -3.30
CA LYS A 221 7.23 21.85 -3.17
C LYS A 221 6.49 22.12 -1.86
N THR A 222 5.77 21.13 -1.32
CA THR A 222 4.86 21.34 -0.18
C THR A 222 5.30 20.67 1.11
N ALA A 223 6.32 19.81 1.08
CA ALA A 223 6.81 19.17 2.29
C ALA A 223 7.40 20.21 3.24
N VAL A 224 7.09 20.03 4.52
CA VAL A 224 7.60 20.83 5.63
C VAL A 224 8.47 19.95 6.52
N SER A 225 9.38 20.57 7.27
CA SER A 225 10.19 19.84 8.24
C SER A 225 9.31 19.18 9.31
N ALA A 226 9.53 17.89 9.57
CA ALA A 226 8.75 17.12 10.52
C ALA A 226 9.04 17.46 11.99
N GLY A 227 10.06 18.28 12.28
CA GLY A 227 10.52 18.62 13.63
C GLY A 227 11.26 17.46 14.33
N ALA A 228 10.71 16.24 14.27
CA ALA A 228 11.33 15.00 14.72
C ALA A 228 11.68 14.11 13.52
N TYR A 229 12.95 13.71 13.42
CA TYR A 229 13.43 12.94 12.28
C TYR A 229 12.75 11.57 12.18
N ASP A 230 12.63 10.84 13.29
CA ASP A 230 12.09 9.49 13.39
C ASP A 230 10.58 9.39 13.09
N GLU A 231 9.88 10.53 13.05
CA GLU A 231 8.47 10.60 12.69
C GLU A 231 8.24 11.09 11.25
N ALA A 232 9.29 11.44 10.52
CA ALA A 232 9.14 12.00 9.17
C ALA A 232 8.50 11.01 8.19
N HIS A 233 7.63 11.54 7.32
CA HIS A 233 6.96 10.79 6.25
C HIS A 233 7.90 10.51 5.07
N PHE A 234 8.76 11.47 4.77
CA PHE A 234 9.68 11.43 3.65
C PHE A 234 11.09 11.78 4.11
N LYS A 235 12.06 11.17 3.45
CA LYS A 235 13.44 11.61 3.46
C LYS A 235 13.75 12.21 2.10
N ILE A 236 14.19 13.46 2.09
CA ILE A 236 14.54 14.20 0.88
C ILE A 236 16.05 14.40 0.89
N ASP A 237 16.75 13.69 0.02
CA ASP A 237 18.17 13.87 -0.21
C ASP A 237 18.37 14.76 -1.44
N SER A 238 19.33 15.68 -1.37
CA SER A 238 19.68 16.56 -2.48
C SER A 238 21.15 16.46 -2.79
N ILE A 239 21.46 16.20 -4.06
CA ILE A 239 22.83 16.12 -4.59
C ILE A 239 23.02 17.32 -5.52
N VAL A 240 24.04 18.12 -5.24
CA VAL A 240 24.39 19.30 -6.03
C VAL A 240 25.82 19.11 -6.52
N ILE A 241 26.02 19.16 -7.83
CA ILE A 241 27.31 18.94 -8.48
C ILE A 241 27.62 20.18 -9.33
N ALA A 242 28.79 20.78 -9.14
CA ALA A 242 29.24 21.88 -9.98
C ALA A 242 29.38 21.40 -11.44
N LYS A 243 29.05 22.25 -12.41
CA LYS A 243 29.33 21.95 -13.82
C LYS A 243 30.84 21.90 -14.04
N GLU A 244 31.25 21.22 -15.11
CA GLU A 244 32.65 21.03 -15.42
C GLU A 244 33.39 22.37 -15.56
N GLY A 245 34.48 22.53 -14.81
CA GLY A 245 35.27 23.77 -14.78
C GLY A 245 34.70 24.89 -13.90
N GLU A 246 33.55 24.69 -13.27
CA GLU A 246 32.88 25.69 -12.42
C GLU A 246 32.92 25.32 -10.93
N THR A 247 32.58 26.28 -10.07
CA THR A 247 32.45 26.09 -8.62
C THR A 247 31.08 26.53 -8.15
N ILE A 248 30.61 25.92 -7.05
CA ILE A 248 29.41 26.34 -6.35
C ILE A 248 29.81 27.40 -5.32
N ASN A 249 29.15 28.56 -5.36
CA ASN A 249 29.35 29.59 -4.34
C ASN A 249 28.58 29.21 -3.06
N GLY A 250 29.26 29.33 -1.91
CA GLY A 250 28.67 29.08 -0.60
C GLY A 250 27.60 30.10 -0.20
N ASP A 251 27.74 31.35 -0.66
CA ASP A 251 26.79 32.43 -0.35
C ASP A 251 25.44 32.17 -1.04
N ASP A 252 25.44 31.77 -2.31
CA ASP A 252 24.24 31.40 -3.06
C ASP A 252 23.48 30.24 -2.37
N LEU A 253 24.22 29.24 -1.88
CA LEU A 253 23.64 28.11 -1.14
C LEU A 253 23.06 28.55 0.21
N TYR A 254 23.76 29.44 0.92
CA TYR A 254 23.30 29.97 2.20
C TYR A 254 22.01 30.77 2.04
N GLU A 255 21.94 31.65 1.04
CA GLU A 255 20.73 32.42 0.71
C GLU A 255 19.54 31.50 0.43
N ILE A 256 19.74 30.44 -0.35
CA ILE A 256 18.70 29.43 -0.63
C ILE A 256 18.21 28.75 0.66
N ILE A 257 19.13 28.40 1.57
CA ILE A 257 18.77 27.77 2.85
C ILE A 257 17.97 28.72 3.73
N GLN A 258 18.33 30.01 3.79
CA GLN A 258 17.57 30.99 4.57
C GLN A 258 16.20 31.24 3.96
N GLU A 259 16.11 31.40 2.65
CA GLU A 259 14.85 31.60 1.95
C GLU A 259 13.91 30.40 2.14
N ALA A 260 14.42 29.17 2.06
CA ALA A 260 13.63 27.96 2.32
C ALA A 260 13.03 27.96 3.73
N LYS A 261 13.80 28.39 4.74
CA LYS A 261 13.33 28.52 6.13
C LYS A 261 12.26 29.60 6.26
N GLU A 262 12.48 30.77 5.67
CA GLU A 262 11.54 31.89 5.72
C GLU A 262 10.20 31.55 5.07
N LYS A 263 10.25 30.85 3.92
CA LYS A 263 9.06 30.42 3.18
C LYS A 263 8.43 29.13 3.71
N ASN A 264 9.09 28.46 4.67
CA ASN A 264 8.70 27.16 5.19
C ASN A 264 8.51 26.10 4.08
N VAL A 265 9.47 26.01 3.16
CA VAL A 265 9.53 25.03 2.07
C VAL A 265 10.81 24.21 2.16
N THR A 266 10.91 23.13 1.38
CA THR A 266 12.14 22.34 1.32
C THR A 266 13.26 23.11 0.62
N VAL A 267 14.50 22.94 1.09
CA VAL A 267 15.69 23.43 0.36
C VAL A 267 15.71 22.87 -1.06
N ALA A 268 15.37 21.58 -1.22
CA ALA A 268 15.30 20.88 -2.49
C ALA A 268 14.44 21.60 -3.55
N SER A 269 13.34 22.24 -3.14
CA SER A 269 12.46 22.98 -4.05
C SER A 269 13.10 24.24 -4.67
N LEU A 270 14.17 24.75 -4.07
CA LEU A 270 14.87 25.97 -4.49
C LEU A 270 16.25 25.71 -5.10
N LEU A 271 16.78 24.48 -5.01
CA LEU A 271 18.14 24.17 -5.48
C LEU A 271 18.33 24.35 -6.98
N ASN A 272 17.27 24.26 -7.78
CA ASN A 272 17.33 24.51 -9.22
C ASN A 272 17.75 25.95 -9.59
N ARG A 273 17.78 26.88 -8.63
CA ARG A 273 18.25 28.25 -8.78
C ARG A 273 19.76 28.41 -8.63
N LEU A 274 20.46 27.39 -8.11
CA LEU A 274 21.92 27.46 -7.99
C LEU A 274 22.54 27.63 -9.38
N PRO A 275 23.26 28.72 -9.63
CA PRO A 275 24.02 28.85 -10.85
C PRO A 275 25.08 27.76 -10.88
N ASN A 276 25.53 27.42 -12.07
CA ASN A 276 26.74 26.61 -12.25
C ASN A 276 26.68 25.20 -11.64
N ALA A 277 25.48 24.70 -11.35
CA ALA A 277 25.27 23.39 -10.75
C ALA A 277 24.25 22.55 -11.53
N GLN A 278 24.40 21.22 -11.39
CA GLN A 278 23.40 20.23 -11.69
C GLN A 278 22.86 19.69 -10.37
N THR A 279 21.53 19.57 -10.28
CA THR A 279 20.85 19.17 -9.05
C THR A 279 20.05 17.91 -9.28
N GLN A 280 20.20 16.94 -8.38
CA GLN A 280 19.37 15.75 -8.30
C GLN A 280 18.72 15.68 -6.93
N VAL A 281 17.41 15.54 -6.90
CA VAL A 281 16.63 15.36 -5.67
C VAL A 281 16.10 13.94 -5.63
N ILE A 282 16.30 13.26 -4.51
CA ILE A 282 15.81 11.90 -4.26
C ILE A 282 14.82 11.97 -3.12
N VAL A 283 13.56 11.60 -3.39
CA VAL A 283 12.53 11.46 -2.36
C VAL A 283 12.38 9.98 -2.05
N SER A 284 12.53 9.62 -0.78
CA SER A 284 12.43 8.26 -0.29
C SER A 284 11.55 8.20 0.97
N PRO A 285 11.11 7.01 1.40
CA PRO A 285 10.33 6.85 2.62
C PRO A 285 11.11 7.37 3.82
N GLY A 286 10.46 8.18 4.66
CA GLY A 286 11.04 8.63 5.91
C GLY A 286 11.14 7.50 6.94
N PRO A 287 11.97 7.65 7.98
CA PRO A 287 12.14 6.64 9.03
C PRO A 287 10.87 6.36 9.85
N GLY A 288 9.87 7.25 9.77
CA GLY A 288 8.59 7.05 10.42
C GLY A 288 7.65 6.12 9.66
N VAL A 289 7.94 5.79 8.40
CA VAL A 289 7.15 4.86 7.60
C VAL A 289 7.27 3.45 8.19
N VAL A 290 6.16 2.72 8.25
CA VAL A 290 6.18 1.34 8.73
C VAL A 290 7.16 0.51 7.89
N GLN A 291 8.03 -0.25 8.55
CA GLN A 291 8.95 -1.14 7.84
C GLN A 291 8.16 -2.27 7.15
N GLN A 292 8.56 -2.61 5.93
CA GLN A 292 8.02 -3.79 5.28
C GLN A 292 8.41 -5.05 6.08
N ALA A 293 7.49 -6.01 6.17
CA ALA A 293 7.67 -7.24 6.93
C ALA A 293 7.74 -8.43 5.95
N PRO A 294 8.80 -8.51 5.12
CA PRO A 294 8.83 -9.42 3.99
C PRO A 294 8.81 -10.88 4.44
N ARG A 295 8.24 -11.74 3.60
CA ARG A 295 8.33 -13.18 3.83
C ARG A 295 9.67 -13.70 3.34
N SER A 296 10.56 -14.03 4.26
CA SER A 296 11.83 -14.69 3.94
C SER A 296 11.61 -16.03 3.24
N GLY A 297 12.43 -16.28 2.22
CA GLY A 297 12.48 -17.59 1.58
C GLY A 297 12.97 -18.65 2.56
N ARG A 298 12.53 -19.89 2.39
CA ARG A 298 13.09 -21.02 3.14
C ARG A 298 14.58 -21.11 2.75
N LYS A 299 15.50 -20.97 3.70
CA LYS A 299 16.92 -21.30 3.44
C LYS A 299 16.94 -22.74 2.91
N LYS A 300 17.48 -22.92 1.71
CA LYS A 300 17.93 -24.24 1.30
C LYS A 300 19.16 -24.49 2.15
N ASP A 301 19.08 -25.45 3.06
CA ASP A 301 20.28 -26.00 3.68
C ASP A 301 21.07 -26.65 2.55
N THR A 302 22.07 -25.92 2.04
CA THR A 302 23.17 -26.46 1.24
C THR A 302 24.30 -26.83 2.16
#